data_AF-J8EKI2-F1
#
_entry.id   AF-J8EKI2-F1
#
_cell.length_a   1.000
_cell.length_b   1.000
_cell.length_c   1.000
_cell.angle_alpha   90.00
_cell.angle_beta   90.00
_cell.angle_gamma   90.00
#
_symmetry.space_group_name_H-M   'P 1'
#
loop_
_entity.id
_entity.type
_entity.pdbx_description
1 polymer ?
#
loop_
_entity_poly.entity_id
_entity_poly.type
_entity_poly.pdbx_seq_one_letter_code
_entity_poly.pdbx_strand_id
1 'polypeptide(L)'
;MNSYFSKPTKCCRRLYPAFPPAVPIPESVTFMTWNIYQGFDVTPLFAAPPNQIPVVVTQVFRQFLATNFPVRAQAIAKAIALEKPDLIGLQEAVLIKLIIPIFGIIT
;
A
#
# COMPACT_ATOMS: atom_id res chain seq x y z
N MET A 1 3.69 -79.94 -9.64
CA MET A 1 2.95 -78.93 -8.85
C MET A 1 2.79 -77.65 -9.69
N ASN A 2 1.54 -77.37 -10.07
CA ASN A 2 0.85 -76.08 -10.28
C ASN A 2 1.66 -74.91 -10.88
N SER A 3 1.48 -74.56 -12.16
CA SER A 3 0.40 -73.70 -12.71
C SER A 3 0.28 -72.35 -12.00
N TYR A 4 0.62 -71.24 -12.64
CA TYR A 4 -0.07 -69.92 -12.55
C TYR A 4 0.57 -68.91 -13.51
N PHE A 5 0.45 -69.14 -14.83
CA PHE A 5 0.53 -68.04 -15.81
C PHE A 5 -0.90 -67.58 -16.09
N SER A 6 -1.36 -66.56 -15.38
CA SER A 6 -2.62 -65.88 -15.69
C SER A 6 -2.41 -64.94 -16.87
N LYS A 7 -3.06 -65.25 -18.00
CA LYS A 7 -3.21 -64.32 -19.13
C LYS A 7 -3.86 -63.02 -18.65
N PRO A 8 -3.43 -61.83 -19.09
CA PRO A 8 -4.17 -60.61 -18.81
C PRO A 8 -5.49 -60.66 -19.57
N THR A 9 -6.59 -60.88 -18.85
CA THR A 9 -7.94 -60.70 -19.36
C THR A 9 -8.12 -59.22 -19.72
N LYS A 10 -8.78 -58.97 -20.86
CA LYS A 10 -9.22 -57.63 -21.29
C LYS A 10 -10.05 -57.00 -20.16
N CYS A 11 -9.40 -56.26 -19.27
CA CYS A 11 -10.08 -55.58 -18.19
C CYS A 11 -10.74 -54.33 -18.77
N CYS A 12 -12.03 -54.19 -18.46
CA CYS A 12 -12.94 -53.13 -18.84
C CYS A 12 -12.26 -51.77 -19.02
N ARG A 13 -12.62 -51.07 -20.10
CA ARG A 13 -12.29 -49.66 -20.30
C ARG A 13 -12.83 -48.91 -19.07
N ARG A 14 -11.96 -48.63 -18.09
CA ARG A 14 -12.29 -47.82 -16.94
C ARG A 14 -12.59 -46.44 -17.50
N LEU A 15 -13.87 -46.14 -17.68
CA LEU A 15 -14.35 -44.79 -17.94
C LEU A 15 -14.02 -44.03 -16.66
N TYR A 16 -12.82 -43.47 -16.60
CA TYR A 16 -12.54 -42.41 -15.64
C TYR A 16 -13.63 -41.35 -15.86
N PRO A 17 -14.30 -40.87 -14.80
CA PRO A 17 -15.19 -39.73 -14.97
C PRO A 17 -14.38 -38.62 -15.63
N ALA A 18 -14.99 -37.92 -16.59
CA ALA A 18 -14.39 -36.75 -17.19
C ALA A 18 -13.87 -35.86 -16.05
N PHE A 19 -12.59 -35.49 -16.12
CA PHE A 19 -12.01 -34.57 -15.14
C PHE A 19 -12.95 -33.37 -15.06
N PRO A 20 -13.35 -32.92 -13.85
CA PRO A 20 -14.20 -31.74 -13.74
C PRO A 20 -13.55 -30.61 -14.53
N PRO A 21 -14.34 -29.76 -15.22
CA PRO A 21 -13.77 -28.64 -15.97
C PRO A 21 -12.84 -27.87 -15.04
N ALA A 22 -11.67 -27.48 -15.55
CA ALA A 22 -10.68 -26.75 -14.77
C ALA A 22 -11.37 -25.56 -14.09
N VAL A 23 -11.35 -25.52 -12.76
CA VAL A 23 -11.83 -24.38 -12.01
C VAL A 23 -10.93 -23.20 -12.39
N PRO A 24 -11.48 -22.07 -12.86
CA PRO A 24 -10.68 -20.88 -13.14
C PRO A 24 -9.89 -20.52 -11.88
N ILE A 25 -8.57 -20.42 -12.00
CA ILE A 25 -7.74 -19.92 -10.90
C ILE A 25 -8.17 -18.46 -10.69
N PRO A 26 -8.55 -18.05 -9.46
CA PRO A 26 -8.91 -16.66 -9.21
C PRO A 26 -7.76 -15.75 -9.61
N GLU A 27 -8.06 -14.66 -10.32
CA GLU A 27 -7.05 -13.64 -10.62
C GLU A 27 -6.47 -13.11 -9.31
N SER A 28 -5.15 -13.05 -9.22
CA SER A 28 -4.46 -12.55 -8.03
C SER A 28 -4.61 -11.03 -7.96
N VAL A 29 -5.21 -10.53 -6.89
CA VAL A 29 -5.30 -9.10 -6.59
C VAL A 29 -4.07 -8.68 -5.78
N THR A 30 -3.41 -7.63 -6.23
CA THR A 30 -2.21 -7.05 -5.60
C THR A 30 -2.55 -5.81 -4.79
N PHE A 31 -1.82 -5.59 -3.70
CA PHE A 31 -2.03 -4.46 -2.79
C PHE A 31 -0.71 -3.80 -2.41
N MET A 32 -0.75 -2.47 -2.28
CA MET A 32 0.34 -1.66 -1.75
C MET A 32 -0.14 -0.90 -0.52
N THR A 33 0.66 -0.92 0.55
CA THR A 33 0.49 -0.03 1.70
C THR A 33 1.73 0.82 1.86
N TRP A 34 1.57 2.13 2.01
CA TRP A 34 2.70 3.04 2.14
C TRP A 34 2.40 4.24 3.05
N ASN A 35 3.18 4.39 4.11
CA ASN A 35 3.30 5.65 4.82
C ASN A 35 4.15 6.64 4.01
N ILE A 36 3.51 7.67 3.46
CA ILE A 36 4.17 8.61 2.54
C ILE A 36 5.00 9.67 3.26
N TYR A 37 4.91 9.73 4.59
CA TYR A 37 5.49 10.74 5.46
C TYR A 37 5.11 12.16 5.03
N GLN A 38 4.19 12.79 5.76
CA GLN A 38 3.61 14.11 5.40
C GLN A 38 4.64 15.25 5.29
N GLY A 39 5.85 15.03 5.81
CA GLY A 39 7.01 15.88 5.57
C GLY A 39 7.41 16.82 6.71
N PHE A 40 6.79 16.66 7.88
CA PHE A 40 7.15 17.40 9.09
C PHE A 40 6.68 16.65 10.34
N ASP A 41 7.37 16.86 11.45
CA ASP A 41 7.04 16.23 12.74
C ASP A 41 6.47 17.26 13.72
N VAL A 42 5.25 17.01 14.19
CA VAL A 42 4.55 17.86 15.17
C VAL A 42 4.76 17.39 16.61
N THR A 43 5.36 16.22 16.81
CA THR A 43 5.60 15.62 18.14
C THR A 43 6.29 16.59 19.11
N PRO A 44 7.29 17.40 18.70
CA PRO A 44 7.95 18.36 19.59
C PRO A 44 7.00 19.40 20.21
N LEU A 45 5.87 19.71 19.57
CA LEU A 45 4.90 20.67 20.10
C LEU A 45 4.21 20.18 21.38
N PHE A 46 4.04 18.87 21.53
CA PHE A 46 3.40 18.28 22.71
C PHE A 46 4.34 18.21 23.92
N ALA A 47 5.65 18.27 23.69
CA ALA A 47 6.67 18.26 24.74
C ALA A 47 7.18 19.67 25.12
N ALA A 48 6.87 20.68 24.31
CA ALA A 48 7.38 22.03 24.50
C ALA A 48 6.71 22.73 25.70
N PRO A 49 7.47 23.40 26.59
CA PRO A 49 6.86 24.25 27.59
C PRO A 49 6.18 25.46 26.92
N PRO A 50 5.11 26.04 27.52
CA PRO A 50 4.29 27.06 26.87
C PRO A 50 5.06 28.25 26.30
N ASN A 51 6.12 28.70 26.98
CA ASN A 51 6.97 29.81 26.55
C ASN A 51 7.85 29.48 25.33
N GLN A 52 8.06 28.20 25.01
CA GLN A 52 8.85 27.76 23.85
C GLN A 52 8.00 27.37 22.65
N ILE A 53 6.67 27.25 22.79
CA ILE A 53 5.76 26.90 21.70
C ILE A 53 6.01 27.75 20.44
N PRO A 54 6.14 29.10 20.50
CA PRO A 54 6.36 29.90 19.29
C PRO A 54 7.65 29.52 18.52
N VAL A 55 8.71 29.17 19.24
CA VAL A 55 9.99 28.75 18.66
C VAL A 55 9.84 27.38 17.99
N VAL A 56 9.21 26.43 18.68
CA VAL A 56 9.01 25.07 18.17
C VAL A 56 8.07 25.07 16.95
N VAL A 57 6.98 25.84 16.97
CA VAL A 57 6.09 26.01 15.81
C VAL A 57 6.88 26.54 14.61
N THR A 58 7.77 27.51 14.82
CA THR A 58 8.62 28.06 13.75
C THR A 58 9.55 26.99 13.17
N GLN A 59 10.12 26.12 14.00
CA GLN A 59 10.98 25.02 13.55
C GLN A 59 10.20 23.98 12.73
N VAL A 60 9.04 23.55 13.22
CA VAL A 60 8.17 22.59 12.50
C VAL A 60 7.71 23.17 11.17
N PHE A 61 7.32 24.45 11.14
CA PHE A 61 6.92 25.11 9.90
C PHE A 61 8.08 25.24 8.90
N ARG A 62 9.29 25.54 9.37
CA ARG A 62 10.49 25.54 8.51
C ARG A 62 10.77 24.16 7.92
N GLN A 63 10.59 23.09 8.70
CA GLN A 63 10.71 21.71 8.21
C GLN A 63 9.68 21.43 7.11
N PHE A 64 8.41 21.79 7.35
CA PHE A 64 7.35 21.64 6.35
C PHE A 64 7.70 22.33 5.02
N LEU A 65 8.18 23.57 5.07
CA LEU A 65 8.61 24.32 3.88
C LEU A 65 9.83 23.66 3.20
N ALA A 66 10.81 23.23 3.98
CA ALA A 66 12.04 22.63 3.46
C ALA A 66 11.80 21.28 2.77
N THR A 67 10.87 20.47 3.27
CA THR A 67 10.56 19.16 2.69
C THR A 67 9.93 19.26 1.31
N ASN A 68 9.19 20.34 1.02
CA ASN A 68 8.52 20.56 -0.26
C ASN A 68 7.80 19.30 -0.76
N PHE A 69 6.80 18.86 0.02
CA PHE A 69 6.10 17.59 -0.21
C PHE A 69 5.56 17.41 -1.64
N PRO A 70 5.08 18.44 -2.38
CA PRO A 70 4.65 18.28 -3.77
C PRO A 70 5.69 17.63 -4.69
N VAL A 71 6.98 17.93 -4.51
CA VAL A 71 8.06 17.30 -5.30
C VAL A 71 8.17 15.81 -4.99
N ARG A 72 8.08 15.43 -3.70
CA ARG A 72 8.07 14.02 -3.27
C ARG A 72 6.82 13.29 -3.73
N ALA A 73 5.65 13.94 -3.68
CA ALA A 73 4.38 13.37 -4.12
C ALA A 73 4.44 12.93 -5.60
N GLN A 74 5.09 13.72 -6.46
CA GLN A 74 5.32 13.35 -7.86
C GLN A 74 6.19 12.10 -8.00
N ALA A 75 7.25 11.98 -7.19
CA ALA A 75 8.11 10.80 -7.20
C ALA A 75 7.38 9.54 -6.70
N ILE A 76 6.58 9.68 -5.64
CA ILE A 76 5.74 8.60 -5.09
C ILE A 76 4.72 8.14 -6.13
N ALA A 77 4.03 9.07 -6.80
CA ALA A 77 3.09 8.74 -7.86
C ALA A 77 3.75 7.98 -9.03
N LYS A 78 4.97 8.37 -9.42
CA LYS A 78 5.76 7.64 -10.43
C LYS A 78 6.12 6.22 -9.97
N ALA A 79 6.50 6.05 -8.71
CA ALA A 79 6.80 4.73 -8.15
C ALA A 79 5.56 3.82 -8.13
N ILE A 80 4.41 4.33 -7.68
CA ILE A 80 3.14 3.60 -7.69
C ILE A 80 2.75 3.20 -9.13
N ALA A 81 2.89 4.12 -10.09
CA ALA A 81 2.58 3.85 -11.50
C ALA A 81 3.49 2.80 -12.15
N LEU A 82 4.71 2.63 -11.63
CA LEU A 82 5.64 1.59 -12.08
C LEU A 82 5.24 0.22 -11.54
N GLU A 83 4.89 0.15 -10.25
CA GLU A 83 4.51 -1.10 -9.57
C GLU A 83 3.13 -1.62 -9.96
N LYS A 84 2.21 -0.72 -10.34
CA LYS A 84 0.84 -1.05 -10.79
C LYS A 84 0.04 -1.97 -9.83
N PRO A 85 -0.04 -1.65 -8.53
CA PRO A 85 -0.90 -2.40 -7.60
C PRO A 85 -2.38 -2.19 -7.94
N ASP A 86 -3.21 -3.20 -7.71
CA ASP A 86 -4.67 -3.10 -7.89
C ASP A 86 -5.34 -2.24 -6.81
N LEU A 87 -4.80 -2.27 -5.59
CA LEU A 87 -5.27 -1.50 -4.45
C LEU A 87 -4.12 -0.76 -3.74
N ILE A 88 -4.36 0.50 -3.36
CA ILE A 88 -3.36 1.36 -2.69
C ILE A 88 -3.93 1.88 -1.38
N GLY A 89 -3.26 1.62 -0.27
CA GLY A 89 -3.50 2.22 1.04
C GLY A 89 -2.38 3.18 1.43
N LEU A 90 -2.69 4.46 1.62
CA LEU A 90 -1.71 5.47 2.03
C LEU A 90 -1.90 5.85 3.50
N GLN A 91 -0.80 5.94 4.25
CA GLN A 91 -0.77 6.54 5.59
C GLN A 91 -0.07 7.90 5.54
N GLU A 92 -0.43 8.79 6.48
CA GLU A 92 0.03 10.19 6.52
C GLU A 92 -0.36 11.02 5.27
N ALA A 93 -1.40 10.59 4.54
CA ALA A 93 -2.04 11.42 3.53
C ALA A 93 -2.97 12.44 4.21
N VAL A 94 -2.51 13.69 4.31
CA VAL A 94 -3.20 14.76 5.05
C VAL A 94 -3.53 15.96 4.18
N LEU A 95 -4.58 16.69 4.57
CA LEU A 95 -4.89 18.01 3.99
C LEU A 95 -4.22 19.10 4.82
N ILE A 96 -3.36 19.88 4.19
CA ILE A 96 -2.71 21.04 4.82
C ILE A 96 -3.42 22.31 4.36
N LYS A 97 -3.69 23.21 5.32
CA LYS A 97 -4.29 24.53 5.06
C LYS A 97 -3.51 25.59 5.84
N LEU A 98 -3.11 26.66 5.17
CA LEU A 98 -2.57 27.83 5.84
C LEU A 98 -3.72 28.78 6.16
N ILE A 99 -4.00 28.98 7.45
CA ILE A 99 -5.02 29.92 7.90
C ILE A 99 -4.32 31.11 8.52
N ILE A 100 -4.43 32.28 7.90
CA ILE A 100 -3.93 33.52 8.47
C ILE A 100 -5.13 34.24 9.08
N PRO A 101 -5.13 34.56 10.40
CA PRO A 101 -6.31 35.10 11.10
C PRO A 101 -6.98 36.31 10.42
N ILE A 102 -6.18 37.15 9.77
CA ILE A 102 -6.65 38.36 9.08
C ILE A 102 -7.03 38.13 7.60
N PHE A 103 -6.56 37.06 6.96
CA PHE A 103 -6.77 36.81 5.52
C PHE A 103 -7.60 35.55 5.21
N GLY A 104 -7.92 34.73 6.21
CA GLY A 104 -8.63 33.47 6.01
C GLY A 104 -7.72 32.33 5.51
N ILE A 105 -8.30 31.39 4.76
CA ILE A 105 -7.59 30.24 4.20
C ILE A 105 -6.84 30.66 2.94
N ILE A 106 -5.54 30.42 2.93
CA ILE A 106 -4.69 30.51 1.74
C ILE A 106 -4.46 29.08 1.25
N THR A 107 -4.99 28.79 0.06
CA THR A 107 -4.83 27.51 -0.64
C THR A 107 -3.58 27.50 -1.50
#